data_AF-A0A0F3M7Q9-F1
#
_entry.id   AF-A0A0F3M7Q9-F1
#
_cell.length_a   1.000
_cell.length_b   1.000
_cell.length_c   1.000
_cell.angle_alpha   90.00
_cell.angle_beta   90.00
_cell.angle_gamma   90.00
#
_symmetry.space_group_name_H-M   'P 1'
#
loop_
_entity.id
_entity.type
_entity.pdbx_description
1 polymer ?
#
loop_
_entity_poly.entity_id
_entity_poly.type
_entity_poly.pdbx_seq_one_letter_code
_entity_poly.pdbx_strand_id
1 'polypeptide(L)' 'RFHNIQTVSIKPYEKRQEIILETQQEFIPLAEYLKLPEIAIELINTVSFMLVRM' A
#
# COMPACT_ATOMS: atom_id res chain seq x y z
N ARG A 1 -0.35 9.53 1.80
CA ARG A 1 -0.18 8.07 1.94
C ARG A 1 0.39 7.43 0.68
N PHE A 2 -0.18 7.73 -0.49
CA PHE A 2 0.32 7.26 -1.78
C PHE A 2 1.85 7.41 -1.97
N HIS A 3 2.40 8.60 -1.71
CA HIS A 3 3.86 8.83 -1.73
C HIS A 3 4.68 7.98 -0.72
N ASN A 4 4.11 7.67 0.45
CA ASN A 4 4.80 6.86 1.46
C ASN A 4 4.97 5.42 1.00
N ILE A 5 3.98 4.91 0.25
CA ILE A 5 4.01 3.60 -0.39
C ILE A 5 5.07 3.56 -1.49
N GLN A 6 5.15 4.60 -2.32
CA GLN A 6 6.13 4.66 -3.41
C GLN A 6 7.58 4.68 -2.90
N THR A 7 7.79 5.22 -1.69
CA THR A 7 9.12 5.34 -1.05
C THR A 7 9.36 4.30 0.04
N VAL A 8 8.50 3.30 0.19
CA VAL A 8 8.61 2.37 1.32
C VAL A 8 9.80 1.41 1.19
N SER A 9 10.29 1.15 -0.02
CA SER A 9 11.47 0.30 -0.27
C SER A 9 12.74 0.78 0.45
N ILE A 10 12.88 2.10 0.67
CA ILE A 10 14.02 2.69 1.39
C ILE A 10 13.82 2.75 2.91
N LYS A 11 12.65 2.36 3.42
CA LYS A 11 12.37 2.31 4.86
C LYS A 11 12.91 1.02 5.48
N PRO A 12 13.22 1.00 6.79
CA PRO A 12 13.54 -0.23 7.52
C PRO A 12 12.42 -1.27 7.42
N TYR A 13 12.78 -2.56 7.46
CA TYR A 13 11.86 -3.69 7.23
C TYR A 13 10.57 -3.61 8.06
N GLU A 14 10.68 -3.37 9.37
CA GLU A 14 9.55 -3.28 10.30
C GLU A 14 8.56 -2.19 9.87
N LYS A 15 9.10 -1.01 9.51
CA LYS A 15 8.30 0.12 9.04
C LYS A 15 7.67 -0.14 7.67
N ARG A 16 8.28 -0.99 6.84
CA ARG A 16 7.67 -1.45 5.59
C ARG A 16 6.45 -2.32 5.86
N GLN A 17 6.57 -3.26 6.80
CA GLN A 17 5.48 -4.16 7.18
C GLN A 17 4.29 -3.39 7.77
N GLU A 18 4.53 -2.43 8.66
CA GLU A 18 3.47 -1.55 9.19
C GLU A 18 2.73 -0.80 8.08
N ILE A 19 3.46 -0.19 7.15
CA ILE A 19 2.87 0.56 6.03
C ILE A 19 2.06 -0.37 5.10
N ILE A 20 2.57 -1.57 4.82
CA ILE A 20 1.87 -2.57 4.01
C ILE A 20 0.55 -2.97 4.69
N LEU A 21 0.60 -3.28 5.99
CA LEU A 21 -0.55 -3.72 6.76
C LEU A 21 -1.65 -2.64 6.82
N GLU A 22 -1.28 -1.40 7.18
CA GLU A 22 -2.20 -0.25 7.18
C GLU A 22 -2.82 -0.04 5.79
N THR A 23 -2.03 -0.21 4.73
CA THR A 23 -2.52 -0.05 3.36
C THR A 23 -3.56 -1.10 3.01
N GLN A 24 -3.31 -2.36 3.34
CA GLN A 24 -4.22 -3.45 3.05
C GLN A 24 -5.52 -3.33 3.84
N GLN A 25 -5.44 -2.97 5.11
CA GLN A 25 -6.58 -3.00 6.02
C GLN A 25 -7.41 -1.73 6.01
N GLU A 26 -6.79 -0.56 5.80
CA GLU A 26 -7.49 0.73 5.89
C GLU A 26 -7.63 1.42 4.54
N PHE A 27 -6.54 1.55 3.78
CA PHE A 27 -6.53 2.44 2.62
C PHE A 27 -7.14 1.82 1.35
N ILE A 28 -6.96 0.52 1.11
CA ILE A 28 -7.63 -0.16 -0.01
C ILE A 28 -9.16 -0.17 0.20
N PRO A 29 -9.70 -0.63 1.36
CA PRO A 29 -11.15 -0.60 1.59
C PRO A 29 -11.73 0.81 1.55
N LEU A 30 -10.99 1.82 2.03
CA LEU A 30 -11.41 3.22 1.93
C LEU A 30 -11.49 3.70 0.48
N ALA A 31 -10.51 3.36 -0.37
CA ALA A 31 -10.53 3.73 -1.78
C ALA A 31 -11.69 3.06 -2.54
N GLU A 32 -11.98 1.79 -2.23
CA GLU A 32 -13.14 1.07 -2.77
C GLU A 32 -14.45 1.71 -2.32
N TYR A 33 -14.58 2.03 -1.02
CA TYR A 33 -15.75 2.71 -0.46
C TYR A 33 -16.01 4.07 -1.12
N LEU A 34 -14.96 4.85 -1.35
CA LEU A 34 -15.02 6.15 -2.00
C LEU A 34 -15.21 6.07 -3.53
N LYS A 35 -15.30 4.86 -4.10
CA LYS A 35 -15.41 4.62 -5.55
C LYS A 35 -14.26 5.24 -6.34
N LEU A 36 -13.03 5.07 -5.85
CA LEU A 36 -11.79 5.49 -6.48
C LEU A 36 -11.01 4.26 -7.01
N PRO A 37 -11.51 3.59 -8.07
CA PRO A 37 -10.98 2.30 -8.51
C PRO A 37 -9.53 2.37 -8.98
N GLU A 38 -9.12 3.44 -9.66
CA GLU A 38 -7.74 3.63 -10.11
C GLU A 38 -6.77 3.66 -8.93
N ILE A 39 -7.14 4.37 -7.85
CA ILE A 39 -6.33 4.45 -6.62
C ILE A 39 -6.30 3.10 -5.91
N ALA A 40 -7.44 2.40 -5.81
CA ALA A 40 -7.49 1.07 -5.18
C ALA A 40 -6.58 0.08 -5.91
N ILE A 41 -6.63 0.05 -7.25
CA ILE A 41 -5.78 -0.81 -8.09
C ILE A 41 -4.31 -0.47 -7.88
N GLU A 42 -3.95 0.81 -7.85
CA GLU A 42 -2.56 1.23 -7.68
C GLU A 42 -2.02 0.84 -6.29
N LEU A 43 -2.83 0.99 -5.24
CA LEU A 43 -2.49 0.53 -3.89
C LEU A 43 -2.30 -1.00 -3.85
N ILE A 44 -3.21 -1.78 -4.46
CA ILE A 44 -3.12 -3.25 -4.57
C ILE A 44 -1.82 -3.64 -5.27
N ASN A 45 -1.58 -3.13 -6.47
CA ASN A 45 -0.40 -3.45 -7.27
C ASN A 45 0.89 -3.15 -6.51
N THR A 46 0.92 -2.03 -5.81
CA THR A 46 2.10 -1.59 -5.07
C THR A 46 2.36 -2.50 -3.86
N VAL A 47 1.33 -2.86 -3.10
CA VAL A 47 1.46 -3.81 -1.99
C VAL A 47 1.87 -5.20 -2.48
N SER A 48 1.24 -5.71 -3.55
CA SER A 48 1.58 -7.01 -4.13
C SER A 48 3.02 -7.05 -4.62
N PHE A 49 3.52 -5.99 -5.25
CA PHE A 49 4.92 -5.89 -5.68
C PHE A 49 5.90 -5.97 -4.50
N MET A 50 5.57 -5.33 -3.37
CA MET A 50 6.44 -5.37 -2.19
C MET A 50 6.44 -6.73 -1.50
N LEU A 51 5.28 -7.39 -1.41
CA LEU A 51 5.19 -8.73 -0.82
C LEU A 51 6.02 -9.77 -1.58
N VAL A 52 6.22 -9.59 -2.88
CA VAL A 52 7.03 -10.49 -3.72
C VAL A 52 8.54 -10.20 -3.64
N ARG A 53 8.95 -9.03 -3.13
CA ARG A 53 10.37 -8.61 -3.04
C ARG A 53 10.93 -8.55 -1.62
N MET A 54 10.15 -9.00 -0.63
CA MET A 54 10.59 -9.17 0.76
C MET A 54 10.99 -10.62 1.00
#